data_AF-A0A6V7URE9-F1
#
_entry.id   AF-A0A6V7URE9-F1
#
_cell.length_a   1.000
_cell.length_b   1.000
_cell.length_c   1.000
_cell.angle_alpha   90.00
_cell.angle_beta   90.00
_cell.angle_gamma   90.00
#
_symmetry.space_group_name_H-M   'P 1'
#
loop_
_entity.id
_entity.type
_entity.pdbx_description
1 polymer ?
#
loop_
_entity_poly.entity_id
_entity_poly.type
_entity_poly.pdbx_seq_one_letter_code
_entity_poly.pdbx_strand_id
1 'polypeptide(L)'
;MERQRSLVFIGINENDKTTASDKHKEDQHVVEKLLNRLGVESSAVVYRMGKIPTVSGGPRLIKCVLPSSSLQRFALRQWKFKRSEIREDVMFNRLLVRPSLTREQLMAEKEKREMDKKLKEMSFSQVSTRKNQKNV
;
A
#
# COMPACT_ATOMS: atom_id res chain seq x y z
N MET A 1 -1.24 16.41 12.33
CA MET A 1 -1.42 15.32 13.32
C MET A 1 -1.99 14.03 12.71
N GLU A 2 -3.14 14.05 12.03
CA GLU A 2 -3.76 12.81 11.50
C GLU A 2 -2.87 12.02 10.51
N ARG A 3 -2.24 12.73 9.57
CA ARG A 3 -1.42 12.12 8.51
C ARG A 3 -0.28 11.26 9.06
N GLN A 4 0.39 11.71 10.13
CA GLN A 4 1.53 11.04 10.76
C GLN A 4 1.16 9.73 11.47
N ARG A 5 -0.12 9.54 11.79
CA ARG A 5 -0.69 8.33 12.38
C ARG A 5 -1.56 7.56 11.40
N SER A 6 -1.52 7.91 10.12
CA SER A 6 -2.33 7.27 9.07
C SER A 6 -1.53 6.29 8.21
N LEU A 7 -2.17 5.19 7.89
CA LEU A 7 -1.79 4.24 6.85
C LEU A 7 -2.71 4.40 5.64
N VAL A 8 -2.17 4.08 4.47
CA VAL A 8 -2.93 3.94 3.23
C VAL A 8 -2.76 2.53 2.72
N PHE A 9 -3.89 1.85 2.52
CA PHE A 9 -3.94 0.51 1.93
C PHE A 9 -4.41 0.60 0.48
N ILE A 10 -3.69 -0.09 -0.39
CA ILE A 10 -3.91 -0.13 -1.84
C ILE A 10 -4.17 -1.58 -2.21
N GLY A 11 -5.18 -1.84 -3.05
CA GLY A 11 -5.45 -3.17 -3.58
C GLY A 11 -6.39 -4.05 -2.73
N ILE A 12 -7.07 -3.48 -1.72
CA ILE A 12 -8.21 -4.14 -1.07
C ILE A 12 -9.43 -3.99 -1.97
N ASN A 13 -10.06 -5.10 -2.38
CA ASN A 13 -11.23 -5.08 -3.26
C ASN A 13 -12.37 -4.23 -2.67
N GLU A 14 -13.16 -3.57 -3.52
CA GLU A 14 -14.42 -2.97 -3.08
C GLU A 14 -15.36 -4.09 -2.62
N ASN A 15 -16.15 -3.82 -1.59
CA ASN A 15 -17.17 -4.77 -1.15
C ASN A 15 -18.49 -4.55 -1.93
N ASP A 16 -19.32 -5.58 -1.96
CA ASP A 16 -20.57 -5.68 -2.70
C ASP A 16 -21.81 -5.32 -1.86
N LYS A 17 -21.60 -4.84 -0.63
CA LYS A 17 -22.69 -4.48 0.27
C LYS A 17 -23.55 -3.37 -0.33
N THR A 18 -24.83 -3.33 0.00
CA THR A 18 -25.77 -2.35 -0.54
C THR A 18 -25.77 -1.07 0.27
N THR A 19 -25.82 -1.17 1.60
CA THR A 19 -25.92 0.00 2.50
C THR A 19 -24.55 0.60 2.81
N ALA A 20 -24.49 1.92 3.03
CA ALA A 20 -23.24 2.60 3.38
C ALA A 20 -22.65 2.11 4.72
N SER A 21 -23.50 1.81 5.69
CA SER A 21 -23.08 1.30 7.00
C SER A 21 -22.46 -0.09 6.90
N ASP A 22 -23.04 -1.00 6.11
CA ASP A 22 -22.49 -2.35 5.93
C ASP A 22 -21.20 -2.32 5.12
N LYS A 23 -21.12 -1.44 4.10
CA LYS A 23 -19.86 -1.19 3.38
C LYS A 23 -18.74 -0.77 4.33
N HIS A 24 -19.04 0.15 5.24
CA HIS A 24 -18.07 0.63 6.22
C HIS A 24 -17.68 -0.44 7.24
N LYS A 25 -18.65 -1.21 7.76
CA LYS A 25 -18.38 -2.34 8.68
C LYS A 25 -17.51 -3.41 8.03
N GLU A 26 -17.75 -3.74 6.77
CA GLU A 26 -16.93 -4.71 6.04
C GLU A 26 -15.48 -4.18 5.87
N ASP A 27 -15.32 -2.93 5.45
CA ASP A 27 -13.99 -2.32 5.32
C ASP A 27 -13.26 -2.26 6.67
N GLN A 28 -13.97 -1.93 7.75
CA GLN A 28 -13.44 -1.94 9.12
C GLN A 28 -12.95 -3.34 9.51
N HIS A 29 -13.78 -4.37 9.31
CA HIS A 29 -13.45 -5.77 9.62
C HIS A 29 -12.24 -6.28 8.84
N VAL A 30 -12.15 -5.97 7.55
CA VAL A 30 -11.00 -6.32 6.71
C VAL A 30 -9.72 -5.65 7.22
N VAL A 31 -9.79 -4.38 7.63
CA VAL A 31 -8.64 -3.67 8.20
C VAL A 31 -8.25 -4.25 9.55
N GLU A 32 -9.20 -4.58 10.43
CA GLU A 32 -8.92 -5.20 11.73
C GLU A 32 -8.23 -6.55 11.58
N LYS A 33 -8.66 -7.39 10.63
CA LYS A 33 -7.95 -8.64 10.28
C LYS A 33 -6.50 -8.38 9.89
N LEU A 34 -6.25 -7.37 9.07
CA LEU A 34 -4.89 -6.99 8.68
C LEU A 34 -4.08 -6.50 9.89
N LEU A 35 -4.64 -5.62 10.72
CA LEU A 35 -3.98 -5.10 11.92
C LEU A 35 -3.64 -6.22 12.90
N ASN A 36 -4.52 -7.20 13.09
CA ASN A 36 -4.27 -8.40 13.91
C ASN A 36 -3.07 -9.19 13.39
N ARG A 37 -2.96 -9.43 12.07
CA ARG A 37 -1.79 -10.10 11.48
C ARG A 37 -0.50 -9.29 11.67
N LEU A 38 -0.60 -7.96 11.63
CA LEU A 38 0.50 -7.05 11.92
C LEU A 38 0.82 -6.95 13.42
N GLY A 39 -0.01 -7.48 14.31
CA GLY A 39 0.14 -7.36 15.78
C GLY A 39 -0.12 -5.94 16.29
N VAL A 40 -1.01 -5.19 15.63
CA VAL A 40 -1.38 -3.82 16.00
C VAL A 40 -2.67 -3.85 16.79
N GLU A 41 -2.58 -3.69 18.11
CA GLU A 41 -3.72 -3.68 19.02
C GLU A 41 -4.32 -2.27 19.09
N SER A 42 -5.32 -1.98 18.26
CA SER A 42 -5.89 -0.64 18.20
C SER A 42 -7.28 -0.60 17.56
N SER A 43 -8.14 0.26 18.09
CA SER A 43 -9.31 0.76 17.35
C SER A 43 -8.86 1.89 16.42
N ALA A 44 -9.03 1.68 15.12
CA ALA A 44 -8.62 2.63 14.09
C ALA A 44 -9.86 3.17 13.35
N VAL A 45 -9.78 4.42 12.89
CA VAL A 45 -10.80 4.99 12.01
C VAL A 45 -10.50 4.62 10.57
N VAL A 46 -11.45 3.96 9.89
CA VAL A 46 -11.25 3.41 8.55
C VAL A 46 -12.24 4.01 7.55
N TYR A 47 -11.76 4.45 6.39
CA TYR A 47 -12.63 4.90 5.31
C TYR A 47 -11.96 4.79 3.94
N ARG A 48 -12.79 4.61 2.90
CA ARG A 48 -12.35 4.65 1.50
C ARG A 48 -12.15 6.09 1.04
N MET A 49 -11.13 6.31 0.21
CA MET A 49 -10.82 7.62 -0.37
C MET A 49 -11.09 7.65 -1.88
N GLY A 50 -11.63 8.76 -2.36
CA GLY A 50 -11.88 8.99 -3.78
C GLY A 50 -13.29 8.61 -4.23
N LYS A 51 -13.54 8.74 -5.52
CA LYS A 51 -14.82 8.46 -6.18
C LYS A 51 -14.71 7.20 -7.05
N ILE A 52 -15.85 6.56 -7.29
CA ILE A 52 -16.01 5.48 -8.26
C ILE A 52 -16.59 6.11 -9.55
N PRO A 53 -16.09 5.75 -10.75
CA PRO A 53 -14.95 4.87 -11.00
C PRO A 53 -13.62 5.55 -10.63
N THR A 54 -12.62 4.77 -10.25
CA THR A 54 -11.26 5.31 -10.05
C THR A 54 -10.57 5.51 -11.39
N VAL A 55 -9.66 6.48 -11.47
CA VAL A 55 -8.90 6.80 -12.70
C VAL A 55 -8.12 5.59 -13.22
N SER A 56 -7.66 4.71 -12.32
CA SER A 56 -6.91 3.51 -12.65
C SER A 56 -7.79 2.27 -12.89
N GLY A 57 -9.11 2.39 -12.79
CA GLY A 57 -10.05 1.26 -12.87
C GLY A 57 -9.95 0.25 -11.71
N GLY A 58 -9.16 0.56 -10.68
CA GLY A 58 -8.95 -0.30 -9.52
C GLY A 58 -9.86 0.06 -8.33
N PRO A 59 -9.79 -0.70 -7.23
CA PRO A 59 -10.52 -0.37 -6.01
C PRO A 59 -10.02 0.95 -5.40
N ARG A 60 -10.88 1.67 -4.69
CA ARG A 60 -10.46 2.86 -3.94
C ARG A 60 -9.48 2.49 -2.84
N LEU A 61 -8.61 3.46 -2.56
CA LEU A 61 -7.68 3.38 -1.43
C LEU A 61 -8.46 3.36 -0.12
N ILE A 62 -7.98 2.62 0.87
CA ILE A 62 -8.45 2.72 2.25
C ILE A 62 -7.46 3.58 3.03
N LYS A 63 -7.97 4.54 3.79
CA LYS A 63 -7.21 5.23 4.82
C LYS A 63 -7.58 4.65 6.18
N CYS A 64 -6.55 4.31 6.95
CA CYS A 64 -6.67 3.82 8.31
C CYS A 64 -5.91 4.77 9.22
N VAL A 65 -6.63 5.39 10.16
CA VAL A 65 -6.07 6.37 11.09
C VAL A 65 -5.93 5.72 12.45
N LEU A 66 -4.69 5.50 12.86
CA LEU A 66 -4.35 4.92 14.16
C LEU A 66 -4.36 5.99 15.26
N PRO A 67 -4.50 5.62 16.55
CA PRO A 67 -4.45 6.54 17.68
C PRO A 67 -3.12 7.29 17.79
N SER A 68 -2.01 6.67 17.38
CA SER A 68 -0.66 7.24 17.52
C SER A 68 0.24 6.98 16.31
N SER A 69 1.24 7.85 16.15
CA SER A 69 2.29 7.67 15.13
C SER A 69 3.26 6.53 15.47
N SER A 70 3.38 6.13 16.74
CA SER A 70 4.17 4.96 17.13
C SER A 70 3.56 3.67 16.59
N LEU A 71 2.23 3.51 16.69
CA LEU A 71 1.51 2.37 16.12
C LEU A 71 1.63 2.34 14.59
N GLN A 72 1.57 3.51 13.94
CA GLN A 72 1.77 3.61 12.50
C GLN A 72 3.16 3.12 12.07
N ARG A 73 4.21 3.57 12.76
CA ARG A 73 5.58 3.14 12.49
C ARG A 73 5.77 1.65 12.76
N PHE A 74 5.18 1.15 13.85
CA PHE A 74 5.18 -0.28 14.18
C PHE A 74 4.51 -1.09 13.07
N ALA A 75 3.30 -0.72 12.64
CA ALA A 75 2.56 -1.40 11.57
C ALA A 75 3.37 -1.46 10.26
N LEU A 76 3.98 -0.34 9.85
CA LEU A 76 4.81 -0.29 8.64
C LEU A 76 6.06 -1.19 8.75
N ARG A 77 6.68 -1.24 9.93
CA ARG A 77 7.80 -2.14 10.19
C ARG A 77 7.36 -3.60 10.09
N GLN A 78 6.27 -3.97 10.74
CA GLN A 78 5.73 -5.34 10.69
C GLN A 78 5.35 -5.75 9.27
N TRP A 79 4.73 -4.83 8.53
CA TRP A 79 4.40 -5.04 7.12
C TRP A 79 5.62 -5.41 6.27
N LYS A 80 6.77 -4.75 6.47
CA LYS A 80 8.00 -5.07 5.74
C LYS A 80 8.40 -6.55 5.89
N PHE A 81 8.22 -7.12 7.07
CA PHE A 81 8.58 -8.50 7.38
C PHE A 81 7.50 -9.52 7.00
N LYS A 82 6.22 -9.17 7.23
CA LYS A 82 5.09 -10.11 7.09
C LYS A 82 4.38 -10.05 5.74
N ARG A 83 4.68 -9.08 4.88
CA ARG A 83 3.96 -8.88 3.60
C ARG A 83 3.93 -10.09 2.67
N SER A 84 4.95 -10.96 2.70
CA SER A 84 4.99 -12.13 1.83
C SER A 84 3.91 -13.13 2.26
N GLU A 85 3.94 -13.53 3.53
CA GLU A 85 2.94 -14.39 4.17
C GLU A 85 1.53 -13.80 4.08
N ILE A 86 1.35 -12.51 4.40
CA ILE A 86 0.03 -11.86 4.34
C ILE A 86 -0.57 -11.93 2.93
N ARG A 87 0.26 -11.85 1.87
CA ARG A 87 -0.19 -11.89 0.47
C ARG A 87 -0.49 -13.28 -0.05
N GLU A 88 -0.21 -14.34 0.70
CA GLU A 88 -0.69 -15.69 0.38
C GLU A 88 -2.22 -15.77 0.53
N ASP A 89 -2.81 -14.90 1.37
CA ASP A 89 -4.25 -14.75 1.47
C ASP A 89 -4.80 -14.00 0.25
N VAL A 90 -5.80 -14.58 -0.41
CA VAL A 90 -6.48 -14.01 -1.58
C VAL A 90 -7.07 -12.63 -1.29
N MET A 91 -7.49 -12.36 -0.06
CA MET A 91 -7.99 -11.06 0.38
C MET A 91 -6.92 -9.96 0.30
N PHE A 92 -5.65 -10.31 0.48
CA PHE A 92 -4.54 -9.37 0.61
C PHE A 92 -3.44 -9.56 -0.45
N ASN A 93 -3.62 -10.45 -1.42
CA ASN A 93 -2.59 -10.78 -2.42
C ASN A 93 -2.05 -9.57 -3.21
N ARG A 94 -2.88 -8.54 -3.43
CA ARG A 94 -2.53 -7.28 -4.11
C ARG A 94 -2.26 -6.13 -3.15
N LEU A 95 -2.27 -6.38 -1.84
CA LEU A 95 -2.14 -5.35 -0.82
C LEU A 95 -0.78 -4.67 -0.87
N LEU A 96 -0.79 -3.33 -0.93
CA LEU A 96 0.34 -2.49 -0.58
C LEU A 96 -0.05 -1.62 0.62
N VAL A 97 0.84 -1.54 1.60
CA VAL A 97 0.70 -0.65 2.76
C VAL A 97 1.79 0.42 2.71
N ARG A 98 1.40 1.67 2.95
CA ARG A 98 2.32 2.80 3.01
C ARG A 98 1.86 3.87 4.01
N PRO A 99 2.74 4.79 4.44
CA PRO A 99 2.32 5.99 5.15
C PRO A 99 1.37 6.85 4.32
N SER A 100 0.54 7.65 4.98
CA SER A 100 -0.14 8.78 4.32
C SER A 100 0.86 9.90 4.08
N LEU A 101 0.98 10.36 2.83
CA LEU A 101 1.99 11.33 2.39
C LEU A 101 1.33 12.58 1.82
N THR A 102 2.02 13.73 1.86
CA THR A 102 1.57 14.96 1.19
C THR A 102 1.67 14.81 -0.34
N ARG A 103 1.05 15.72 -1.08
CA ARG A 103 1.09 15.67 -2.56
C ARG A 103 2.52 15.80 -3.08
N GLU A 104 3.32 16.66 -2.46
CA GLU A 104 4.73 16.89 -2.79
C GLU A 104 5.55 15.61 -2.52
N GLN A 105 5.33 14.97 -1.36
CA GLN A 105 5.98 13.70 -1.02
C GLN A 105 5.58 12.57 -1.98
N LEU A 106 4.31 12.52 -2.40
CA LEU A 106 3.83 11.56 -3.38
C LEU A 106 4.48 11.74 -4.75
N MET A 107 4.65 12.98 -5.19
CA MET A 107 5.34 13.33 -6.43
C MET A 107 6.80 12.92 -6.35
N ALA A 108 7.50 13.28 -5.28
CA ALA A 108 8.89 12.89 -5.05
C ALA A 108 9.09 11.36 -5.02
N GLU A 109 8.19 10.61 -4.36
CA GLU A 109 8.24 9.14 -4.39
C GLU A 109 8.00 8.56 -5.79
N LYS A 110 7.14 9.20 -6.59
CA LYS A 110 6.86 8.79 -7.97
C LYS A 110 8.09 9.04 -8.84
N GLU A 111 8.65 10.23 -8.77
CA GLU A 111 9.87 10.63 -9.50
C GLU A 111 11.03 9.72 -9.15
N LYS A 112 11.25 9.43 -7.86
CA LYS A 112 12.27 8.49 -7.41
C LYS A 112 12.07 7.10 -8.02
N ARG A 113 10.84 6.57 -8.02
CA ARG A 113 10.53 5.26 -8.63
C ARG A 113 10.80 5.23 -10.13
N GLU A 114 10.46 6.31 -10.85
CA GLU A 114 10.75 6.41 -12.29
C GLU A 114 12.26 6.48 -12.56
N MET A 115 13.01 7.23 -11.74
CA MET A 115 14.48 7.27 -11.84
C MET A 115 15.13 5.91 -11.56
N ASP A 116 14.71 5.23 -10.49
CA ASP A 116 15.20 3.89 -10.12
C ASP A 116 14.93 2.88 -11.25
N LYS A 117 13.77 2.96 -11.90
CA LYS A 117 13.42 2.14 -13.06
C LYS A 117 14.34 2.39 -14.24
N LYS A 118 14.57 3.66 -14.60
CA LYS A 118 15.49 4.05 -15.68
C LYS A 118 16.93 3.59 -15.41
N LEU A 119 17.42 3.80 -14.19
CA LEU A 119 18.77 3.34 -13.79
C LEU A 119 18.91 1.83 -13.92
N LYS A 120 17.89 1.08 -13.49
CA LYS A 120 17.84 -0.37 -13.66
C LYS A 120 17.91 -0.74 -15.15
N GLU A 121 17.06 -0.17 -16.00
CA GLU A 121 17.06 -0.42 -17.45
C GLU A 121 18.43 -0.10 -18.11
N MET A 122 19.08 1.00 -17.72
CA MET A 122 20.42 1.36 -18.19
C MET A 122 21.49 0.37 -17.75
N SER A 123 21.44 -0.12 -16.50
CA SER A 123 22.39 -1.14 -16.04
C SER A 123 22.22 -2.47 -16.79
N PHE A 124 20.99 -2.89 -17.08
CA PHE A 124 20.73 -4.11 -17.85
C PHE A 124 21.21 -4.00 -19.30
N SER A 125 21.04 -2.85 -19.95
CA SER A 125 21.52 -2.65 -21.31
C SER A 125 23.05 -2.65 -21.39
N GLN A 126 23.76 -2.02 -20.44
CA GLN A 126 25.23 -2.06 -20.38
C GLN A 126 25.80 -3.47 -20.16
N VAL A 127 25.14 -4.30 -19.33
CA VAL A 127 25.53 -5.71 -19.11
C VAL A 127 25.35 -6.54 -20.39
N SER A 128 24.28 -6.29 -21.16
CA SER A 128 24.04 -6.96 -22.44
C SER A 128 25.11 -6.60 -23.48
N THR A 129 25.48 -5.31 -23.59
CA THR A 129 26.50 -4.86 -24.55
C THR A 129 27.89 -5.43 -24.25
N ARG A 130 28.27 -5.53 -22.97
CA ARG A 130 29.56 -6.10 -22.55
C ARG A 130 29.68 -7.61 -22.79
N LYS A 131 28.57 -8.37 -22.79
CA LYS A 131 28.59 -9.80 -23.10
C LYS A 131 28.80 -10.06 -24.60
N ASN A 132 28.24 -9.22 -25.47
CA ASN A 132 28.45 -9.33 -26.92
C ASN A 132 29.88 -9.01 -27.36
N GLN A 133 30.60 -8.13 -26.65
CA GLN A 133 31.99 -7.79 -26.98
C GLN A 133 33.02 -8.84 -26.52
N LYS A 134 32.66 -9.77 -25.63
CA LYS A 134 33.56 -10.83 -25.15
C LYS A 134 33.48 -12.14 -25.94
N ASN A 135 32.56 -12.23 -26.89
CA ASN A 135 32.33 -13.41 -27.73
C ASN A 135 32.78 -13.19 -29.19
N VAL A 136 33.64 -12.20 -29.44
CA VAL A 136 34.27 -11.93 -30.75
C VAL A 136 35.78 -12.02 -30.60
#